data_AF-A0A9P7EJM9-F1
#
_entry.id   AF-A0A9P7EJM9-F1
#
_cell.length_a   1.000
_cell.length_b   1.000
_cell.length_c   1.000
_cell.angle_alpha   90.00
_cell.angle_beta   90.00
_cell.angle_gamma   90.00
#
_symmetry.space_group_name_H-M   'P 1'
#
loop_
_entity.id
_entity.type
_entity.pdbx_description
1 polymer ?
#
loop_
_entity_poly.entity_id
_entity_poly.type
_entity_poly.pdbx_seq_one_letter_code
_entity_poly.pdbx_strand_id
1 'polypeptide(L)'
;GLDEAHSKKTIDDDAMVMSTLPDGSTAWVSAAAVCNASSIVDDENLSFEEFCIACPQFIAAIEEADWPQGQVHMMAFFWKNLQIHPYHSMWDLLAQKALLVYQ
;
A
#
# COMPACT_ATOMS: atom_id res chain seq x y z
N GLY A 1 22.30 2.82 5.96
CA GLY A 1 22.06 1.55 6.68
C GLY A 1 20.59 1.48 6.96
N LEU A 2 20.01 0.28 7.04
CA LEU A 2 18.56 0.03 7.18
C LEU A 2 17.88 0.69 8.40
N ASP A 3 18.61 1.43 9.24
CA ASP A 3 18.14 2.02 10.50
C ASP A 3 17.56 3.45 10.38
N GLU A 4 17.64 4.11 9.20
CA GLU A 4 17.15 5.50 9.03
C GLU A 4 15.72 5.62 8.49
N ALA A 5 15.03 4.51 8.19
CA ALA A 5 13.65 4.53 7.68
C ALA A 5 12.56 4.67 8.77
N HIS A 6 12.91 5.22 9.94
CA HIS A 6 11.94 5.60 10.99
C HIS A 6 11.44 7.05 10.84
N SER A 7 11.39 7.56 9.61
CA SER A 7 10.78 8.87 9.36
C SER A 7 9.27 8.76 9.58
N LYS A 8 8.78 9.47 10.59
CA LYS A 8 7.38 9.54 10.98
C LYS A 8 6.52 9.84 9.75
N LYS A 9 5.71 8.86 9.35
CA LYS A 9 4.56 9.07 8.47
C LYS A 9 3.67 10.09 9.16
N THR A 10 3.56 11.32 8.63
CA THR A 10 2.56 12.28 9.10
C THR A 10 1.20 11.76 8.67
N ILE A 11 0.60 10.95 9.54
CA ILE A 11 -0.80 10.59 9.45
C ILE A 11 -1.57 11.82 9.92
N ASP A 12 -2.50 12.28 9.08
CA ASP A 12 -3.51 13.22 9.53
C ASP A 12 -4.34 12.53 10.62
N ASP A 13 -4.22 13.00 11.87
CA ASP A 13 -4.90 12.39 13.04
C ASP A 13 -6.43 12.35 12.85
N ASP A 14 -6.97 13.20 11.97
CA ASP A 14 -8.40 13.26 11.62
C ASP A 14 -8.82 12.29 10.50
N ALA A 15 -7.88 11.56 9.88
CA ALA A 15 -8.21 10.57 8.87
C ALA A 15 -8.87 9.33 9.50
N MET A 16 -9.97 8.86 8.91
CA MET A 16 -10.73 7.69 9.38
C MET A 16 -10.70 6.57 8.33
N VAL A 17 -10.51 5.33 8.78
CA VAL A 17 -10.52 4.11 7.96
C VAL A 17 -11.63 3.19 8.45
N MET A 18 -12.28 2.50 7.52
CA MET A 18 -13.28 1.49 7.85
C MET A 18 -12.57 0.17 8.20
N SER A 19 -12.82 -0.36 9.40
CA SER A 19 -12.24 -1.61 9.89
C SER A 19 -13.33 -2.63 10.21
N THR A 20 -13.06 -3.90 9.93
CA THR A 20 -13.95 -5.02 10.24
C THR A 20 -13.66 -5.52 11.65
N LEU A 21 -14.67 -5.48 12.52
CA LEU A 21 -14.62 -5.97 13.90
C LEU A 21 -14.68 -7.50 13.95
N PRO A 22 -14.27 -8.13 15.07
CA PRO A 22 -14.28 -9.60 15.22
C PRO A 22 -15.67 -10.24 15.10
N ASP A 23 -16.73 -9.46 15.29
CA ASP A 23 -18.12 -9.89 15.12
C ASP A 23 -18.64 -9.75 13.67
N GLY A 24 -17.78 -9.32 12.74
CA GLY A 24 -18.09 -9.11 11.33
C GLY A 24 -18.77 -7.78 11.02
N SER A 25 -18.99 -6.92 12.03
CA SER A 25 -19.50 -5.56 11.81
C SER A 25 -18.38 -4.62 11.33
N THR A 26 -18.73 -3.53 10.65
CA THR A 26 -17.77 -2.51 10.22
C THR A 26 -17.86 -1.26 11.08
N ALA A 27 -16.71 -0.72 11.46
CA ALA A 27 -16.59 0.51 12.24
C ALA A 27 -15.61 1.49 11.60
N TRP A 28 -15.89 2.79 11.74
CA TRP A 28 -14.93 3.84 11.40
C TRP A 28 -13.97 4.01 12.57
N VAL A 29 -12.69 3.76 12.32
CA VAL A 29 -11.60 3.91 13.30
C VAL A 29 -10.60 4.94 12.77
N SER A 30 -9.94 5.66 13.68
CA SER A 30 -8.88 6.59 13.27
C SER A 30 -7.77 5.81 12.55
N ALA A 31 -7.28 6.38 11.44
CA ALA A 31 -6.16 5.85 10.69
C ALA A 31 -4.92 5.69 11.59
N ALA A 32 -4.73 6.62 12.54
CA ALA A 32 -3.64 6.55 13.52
C ALA A 32 -3.77 5.33 14.47
N ALA A 33 -4.99 4.91 14.80
CA ALA A 33 -5.24 3.73 15.64
C ALA A 33 -4.95 2.42 14.92
N VAL A 34 -5.15 2.36 13.60
CA VAL A 34 -4.86 1.18 12.77
C VAL A 34 -3.37 1.10 12.44
N CYS A 35 -2.74 2.22 12.09
CA CYS A 35 -1.32 2.25 11.75
C CYS A 35 -0.37 2.03 12.94
N ASN A 36 -0.81 2.27 14.18
CA ASN A 36 -0.05 1.93 15.39
C ASN A 36 0.03 0.41 15.67
N ALA A 37 -0.67 -0.42 14.90
CA ALA A 37 -0.45 -1.86 14.86
C ALA A 37 0.80 -2.16 14.00
N SER A 38 1.95 -2.10 14.67
CA SER A 38 3.32 -2.16 14.17
C SER A 38 3.77 -3.50 13.57
N SER A 39 2.94 -4.19 12.79
CA SER A 39 3.41 -5.29 11.97
C SER A 39 3.87 -4.76 10.62
N ILE A 40 5.17 -4.83 10.36
CA ILE A 40 5.68 -4.82 8.98
C ILE A 40 4.99 -6.00 8.28
N VAL A 41 4.25 -5.70 7.22
CA VAL A 41 3.61 -6.71 6.36
C VAL A 41 4.49 -6.85 5.14
N ASP A 42 4.94 -8.08 4.86
CA ASP A 42 5.68 -8.36 3.62
C ASP A 42 4.78 -8.11 2.41
N ASP A 43 5.35 -7.63 1.29
CA ASP A 43 4.58 -7.27 0.10
C ASP A 43 3.70 -8.43 -0.42
N GLU A 44 4.16 -9.68 -0.27
CA GLU A 44 3.42 -10.89 -0.65
C GLU A 44 2.15 -11.14 0.18
N ASN A 45 2.06 -10.51 1.36
CA ASN A 45 0.96 -10.63 2.30
C ASN A 45 0.03 -9.42 2.27
N LEU A 46 0.32 -8.40 1.45
CA LEU A 46 -0.58 -7.26 1.26
C LEU A 46 -1.89 -7.73 0.61
N SER A 47 -3.01 -7.19 1.09
CA SER A 47 -4.24 -7.19 0.30
C SER A 47 -4.09 -6.25 -0.90
N PHE A 48 -4.92 -6.44 -1.93
CA PHE A 48 -4.87 -5.59 -3.10
C PHE A 48 -5.28 -4.13 -2.81
N GLU A 49 -6.19 -3.90 -1.85
CA GLU A 49 -6.53 -2.55 -1.39
C GLU A 49 -5.33 -1.89 -0.69
N GLU A 50 -4.62 -2.62 0.16
CA GLU A 50 -3.38 -2.12 0.78
C GLU A 50 -2.31 -1.83 -0.26
N PHE A 51 -2.16 -2.69 -1.28
CA PHE A 51 -1.26 -2.46 -2.41
C PHE A 51 -1.62 -1.18 -3.19
N CYS A 52 -2.91 -0.95 -3.44
CA CYS A 52 -3.40 0.28 -4.09
C CYS A 52 -3.12 1.54 -3.27
N ILE A 53 -3.03 1.44 -1.95
CA ILE A 53 -2.67 2.55 -1.05
C ILE A 53 -1.14 2.70 -0.94
N ALA A 54 -0.41 1.59 -0.88
CA ALA A 54 1.04 1.59 -0.72
C ALA A 54 1.77 2.15 -1.95
N CYS A 55 1.29 1.84 -3.16
CA CYS A 55 1.93 2.31 -4.39
C CYS A 55 2.02 3.86 -4.49
N PRO A 56 0.92 4.64 -4.34
CA PRO A 56 1.00 6.09 -4.31
C PRO A 56 1.88 6.65 -3.18
N GLN A 57 1.87 6.00 -2.01
CA GLN A 57 2.72 6.41 -0.89
C GLN A 57 4.20 6.22 -1.21
N PHE A 58 4.56 5.11 -1.87
CA PHE A 58 5.91 4.89 -2.36
C PHE A 58 6.32 5.95 -3.38
N ILE A 59 5.44 6.28 -4.33
CA ILE A 59 5.70 7.33 -5.33
C ILE A 59 5.95 8.69 -4.67
N ALA A 60 5.12 9.09 -3.71
CA ALA A 60 5.32 10.33 -2.97
C ALA A 60 6.67 10.32 -2.22
N ALA A 61 7.04 9.20 -1.59
CA ALA A 61 8.30 9.07 -0.88
C ALA A 61 9.54 9.18 -1.79
N ILE A 62 9.50 8.61 -3.00
CA ILE A 62 10.62 8.74 -3.95
C ILE A 62 10.68 10.13 -4.59
N GLU A 63 9.56 10.82 -4.74
CA GLU A 63 9.52 12.22 -5.14
C GLU A 63 10.14 13.12 -4.06
N GLU A 64 9.77 12.92 -2.79
CA GLU A 64 10.36 13.62 -1.65
C GLU A 64 11.85 13.33 -1.45
N ALA A 65 12.31 12.16 -1.91
CA ALA A 65 13.72 11.79 -1.90
C ALA A 65 14.51 12.31 -3.11
N ASP A 66 13.95 13.23 -3.90
CA ASP A 66 14.56 13.86 -5.08
C ASP A 66 15.05 12.83 -6.13
N TRP A 67 14.31 11.73 -6.31
CA TRP A 67 14.63 10.80 -7.39
C TRP A 67 14.47 11.47 -8.76
N PRO A 68 15.28 11.08 -9.76
CA PRO A 68 15.11 11.61 -11.11
C PRO A 68 13.69 11.43 -11.63
N GLN A 69 13.07 12.50 -12.15
CA GLN A 69 11.68 12.49 -12.62
C GLN A 69 11.36 11.36 -13.60
N GLY A 70 12.34 10.94 -14.41
CA GLY A 70 12.18 9.80 -15.32
C GLY A 70 11.97 8.46 -14.59
N GLN A 71 12.65 8.26 -13.46
CA GLN A 71 12.51 7.07 -12.62
C GLN A 71 11.18 7.08 -11.86
N VAL A 72 10.77 8.24 -11.32
CA VAL A 72 9.45 8.42 -10.70
C VAL A 72 8.34 8.07 -11.68
N HIS A 73 8.38 8.61 -12.91
CA HIS A 73 7.39 8.29 -13.93
C HIS A 73 7.40 6.82 -14.31
N MET A 74 8.57 6.22 -14.53
CA MET A 74 8.69 4.81 -14.85
C MET A 74 8.03 3.95 -13.78
N MET A 75 8.28 4.26 -12.51
CA MET A 75 7.72 3.55 -11.37
C MET A 75 6.21 3.76 -11.25
N ALA A 76 5.72 4.98 -11.43
CA ALA A 76 4.28 5.27 -11.42
C ALA A 76 3.53 4.53 -12.54
N PHE A 77 4.11 4.45 -13.74
CA PHE A 77 3.56 3.67 -14.85
C PHE A 77 3.56 2.18 -14.57
N PHE A 78 4.65 1.66 -14.00
CA PHE A 78 4.76 0.26 -13.62
C PHE A 78 3.64 -0.13 -12.63
N TRP A 79 3.53 0.58 -11.51
CA TRP A 79 2.51 0.30 -10.50
C TRP A 79 1.08 0.45 -11.02
N LYS A 80 0.83 1.49 -11.81
CA LYS A 80 -0.48 1.67 -12.47
C LYS A 80 -0.85 0.45 -13.32
N ASN A 81 0.09 -0.08 -14.11
CA ASN A 81 -0.16 -1.22 -14.98
C ASN A 81 -0.45 -2.50 -14.18
N LEU A 82 0.18 -2.70 -13.02
CA LEU A 82 -0.17 -3.79 -12.12
C LEU A 82 -1.59 -3.64 -11.55
N GLN A 83 -1.97 -2.43 -11.14
CA GLN A 83 -3.29 -2.18 -10.55
C GLN A 83 -4.46 -2.41 -11.52
N ILE A 84 -4.24 -2.16 -12.81
CA ILE A 84 -5.27 -2.36 -13.85
C ILE A 84 -5.11 -3.72 -14.57
N HIS A 85 -4.21 -4.58 -14.12
CA HIS A 85 -3.93 -5.84 -14.80
C HIS A 85 -5.15 -6.77 -14.76
N PRO A 86 -5.51 -7.48 -15.85
CA PRO A 86 -6.70 -8.34 -15.89
C PRO A 86 -6.74 -9.43 -14.81
N TYR A 87 -5.58 -9.85 -14.29
CA TYR A 87 -5.51 -10.83 -13.20
C TYR A 87 -6.09 -10.31 -11.89
N HIS A 88 -6.12 -9.00 -11.68
CA HIS A 88 -6.82 -8.40 -10.53
C HIS A 88 -8.33 -8.71 -10.60
N SER A 89 -8.94 -8.52 -11.77
CA SER A 89 -10.38 -8.74 -11.95
C SER A 89 -10.76 -10.20 -12.18
N MET A 90 -9.79 -11.11 -12.21
CA MET A 90 -10.05 -12.53 -12.38
C MET A 90 -10.47 -13.15 -11.04
N TRP A 91 -11.41 -14.08 -11.07
CA TRP A 91 -11.92 -14.77 -9.87
C TRP A 91 -10.89 -15.75 -9.26
N ASP A 92 -9.76 -15.93 -9.93
CA ASP A 92 -8.68 -16.80 -9.47
C ASP A 92 -7.76 -16.06 -8.49
N LEU A 93 -7.84 -16.45 -7.22
CA LEU A 93 -6.99 -15.92 -6.15
C LEU A 93 -5.49 -16.15 -6.39
N LEU A 94 -5.12 -17.20 -7.13
CA LEU A 94 -3.72 -17.45 -7.49
C LEU A 94 -3.23 -16.41 -8.50
N ALA A 95 -4.06 -16.08 -9.50
CA ALA A 95 -3.74 -15.05 -10.48
C ALA A 95 -3.58 -13.66 -9.83
N GLN A 96 -4.45 -13.34 -8.87
CA GLN A 96 -4.33 -12.10 -8.09
C GLN A 96 -3.05 -12.08 -7.24
N LYS A 97 -2.74 -13.18 -6.53
CA LYS A 97 -1.49 -13.28 -5.73
C LYS A 97 -0.23 -13.22 -6.59
N ALA A 98 -0.27 -13.76 -7.80
CA ALA A 98 0.88 -13.72 -8.71
C ALA A 98 1.30 -12.28 -9.05
N LEU A 99 0.37 -11.32 -9.08
CA LEU A 99 0.70 -9.91 -9.29
C LEU A 99 1.51 -9.31 -8.13
N LEU A 100 1.23 -9.74 -6.90
CA LEU A 100 1.92 -9.22 -5.72
C LEU A 100 3.26 -9.91 -5.49
N VAL A 101 3.37 -11.20 -5.81
CA VAL A 101 4.60 -11.98 -5.57
C VAL A 101 5.67 -11.75 -6.64
N TYR A 102 5.29 -11.46 -7.89
CA TYR A 102 6.22 -11.35 -9.02
C TYR A 102 6.30 -9.95 -9.64
N GLN A 103 6.01 -8.92 -8.85
CA GLN A 103 6.27 -7.51 -9.19
C GLN A 103 7.78 -7.21 -9.27
#